data_AF-A0A2E6F5E8-F1
#
_entry.id   AF-A0A2E6F5E8-F1
#
_cell.length_a   1.000
_cell.length_b   1.000
_cell.length_c   1.000
_cell.angle_alpha   90.00
_cell.angle_beta   90.00
_cell.angle_gamma   90.00
#
_symmetry.space_group_name_H-M   'P 1'
#
loop_
_entity.id
_entity.type
_entity.pdbx_description
1 polymer ?
#
loop_
_entity_poly.entity_id
_entity_poly.type
_entity_poly.pdbx_seq_one_letter_code
_entity_poly.pdbx_strand_id
1 'polypeptide(L)'
;MAPKIWHFLGLPDPEENVERKKLSNSNKINQIKNTEEEKKPVEIETTVQSELPKIKNNWDGPITPKGEPFHDLGLKVNSTNKIPSNALRYVTPNSMNRLPIDSMSSRLFQGDVVVVDLSVMVHMESQKRACRQSLKQLSSERGIPIWSLDQKDSLLLLPGKNILIDRSKYDLI
;
A
#
# COMPACT_ATOMS: atom_id res chain seq x y z
N MET A 1 9.92 -26.83 -41.78
CA MET A 1 10.27 -25.73 -40.87
C MET A 1 8.95 -25.19 -40.33
N ALA A 2 8.62 -25.44 -39.06
CA ALA A 2 7.33 -25.07 -38.49
C ALA A 2 7.29 -23.55 -38.20
N PRO A 3 6.17 -22.85 -38.49
CA PRO A 3 6.03 -21.44 -38.17
C PRO A 3 6.05 -21.23 -36.64
N LYS A 4 6.79 -20.21 -36.20
CA LYS A 4 6.94 -19.88 -34.78
C LYS A 4 5.60 -19.44 -34.18
N ILE A 5 5.34 -19.84 -32.94
CA ILE A 5 4.05 -19.65 -32.27
C ILE A 5 3.65 -18.18 -32.11
N TRP A 6 4.62 -17.26 -32.07
CA TRP A 6 4.39 -15.82 -31.96
C TRP A 6 3.66 -15.25 -33.19
N HIS A 7 3.94 -15.79 -34.38
CA HIS A 7 3.23 -15.42 -35.61
C HIS A 7 1.74 -15.80 -35.56
N PHE A 8 1.37 -16.87 -34.84
CA PHE A 8 -0.03 -17.25 -34.64
C PHE A 8 -0.77 -16.31 -33.69
N LEU A 9 -0.06 -15.71 -32.74
CA LEU A 9 -0.63 -14.79 -31.74
C LEU A 9 -0.62 -13.32 -32.21
N GLY A 10 -0.10 -13.04 -33.41
CA GLY A 10 0.08 -11.66 -33.90
C GLY A 10 1.07 -10.84 -33.06
N LEU A 11 1.93 -11.52 -32.29
CA LEU A 11 2.94 -10.90 -31.44
C LEU A 11 4.30 -10.93 -32.16
N PRO A 12 5.08 -9.84 -32.10
CA PRO A 12 6.43 -9.84 -32.63
C PRO A 12 7.31 -10.84 -31.87
N ASP A 13 8.17 -11.57 -32.59
CA ASP A 13 9.09 -12.55 -32.03
C ASP A 13 9.98 -11.90 -30.94
N PRO A 14 10.02 -12.42 -29.70
CA PRO A 14 10.78 -11.80 -28.61
C PRO A 14 12.30 -11.85 -28.79
N GLU A 15 12.82 -12.67 -29.70
CA GLU A 15 14.26 -12.82 -29.95
C GLU A 15 14.83 -11.81 -30.96
N GLU A 16 13.99 -11.11 -31.73
CA GLU A 16 14.47 -10.12 -32.72
C GLU A 16 14.90 -8.79 -32.08
N ASN A 17 14.58 -8.58 -30.79
CA ASN A 17 14.79 -7.31 -30.07
C ASN A 17 16.09 -7.27 -29.23
N VAL A 18 16.93 -8.31 -29.30
CA VAL A 18 18.19 -8.36 -28.53
C VAL A 18 19.32 -7.61 -29.26
N GLU A 19 19.25 -7.47 -30.59
CA GLU A 19 20.30 -6.83 -31.39
C GLU A 19 20.14 -5.30 -31.54
N ARG A 20 18.97 -4.73 -31.19
CA ARG A 20 18.68 -3.28 -31.36
C ARG A 20 18.93 -2.42 -30.12
N LYS A 21 19.44 -2.98 -29.01
CA LYS A 21 19.72 -2.24 -27.76
C LYS A 21 21.12 -1.62 -27.65
N LYS A 22 21.81 -1.41 -28.77
CA LYS A 22 23.10 -0.69 -28.81
C LYS A 22 23.10 0.54 -29.71
N LEU A 23 22.02 1.32 -29.83
CA LEU A 23 22.12 2.69 -30.35
C LEU A 23 20.98 3.60 -29.88
N SER A 24 21.36 4.82 -29.46
CA SER A 24 20.57 6.05 -29.30
C SER A 24 19.60 6.18 -28.11
N ASN A 25 20.13 6.80 -27.05
CA ASN A 25 19.46 7.90 -26.34
C ASN A 25 19.15 9.03 -27.34
N SER A 26 17.89 9.44 -27.49
CA SER A 26 17.52 10.85 -27.68
C SER A 26 16.01 11.04 -27.71
N ASN A 27 15.54 11.95 -26.84
CA ASN A 27 14.30 12.70 -26.86
C ASN A 27 13.56 12.80 -28.21
N LYS A 28 12.23 12.61 -28.18
CA LYS A 28 11.29 13.56 -28.81
C LYS A 28 9.84 13.37 -28.35
N ILE A 29 9.33 14.47 -27.81
CA ILE A 29 7.93 14.87 -27.70
C ILE A 29 7.32 14.91 -29.10
N ASN A 30 6.09 14.41 -29.31
CA ASN A 30 5.01 15.14 -29.99
C ASN A 30 3.73 14.32 -30.24
N GLN A 31 2.63 14.97 -29.83
CA GLN A 31 1.40 15.22 -30.60
C GLN A 31 0.33 14.14 -30.72
N ILE A 32 -0.69 14.39 -29.90
CA ILE A 32 -2.13 14.21 -30.09
C ILE A 32 -2.54 14.36 -31.57
N LYS A 33 -3.31 13.39 -32.07
CA LYS A 33 -4.19 13.55 -33.22
C LYS A 33 -5.61 13.19 -32.79
N ASN A 34 -6.49 14.18 -32.91
CA ASN A 34 -7.94 14.04 -32.83
C ASN A 34 -8.43 13.33 -34.10
N THR A 35 -9.29 12.34 -33.93
CA THR A 35 -10.20 11.89 -34.98
C THR A 35 -11.60 12.03 -34.42
N GLU A 36 -12.35 12.97 -34.99
CA GLU A 36 -13.78 13.15 -34.80
C GLU A 36 -14.51 11.99 -35.47
N GLU A 37 -15.29 11.24 -34.70
CA GLU A 37 -16.35 10.39 -35.25
C GLU A 37 -17.65 10.71 -34.53
N GLU A 38 -18.58 11.31 -35.28
CA GLU A 38 -19.96 11.57 -34.91
C GLU A 38 -20.68 10.26 -34.54
N LYS A 39 -21.23 10.17 -33.32
CA LYS A 39 -22.26 9.18 -32.99
C LYS A 39 -23.43 9.84 -32.25
N LYS A 40 -24.61 9.56 -32.78
CA LYS A 40 -25.96 10.05 -32.44
C LYS A 40 -26.31 9.93 -30.93
N PRO A 41 -27.27 10.73 -30.42
CA PRO A 41 -27.58 10.78 -29.00
C PRO A 41 -28.30 9.49 -28.56
N VAL A 42 -27.82 8.90 -27.47
CA VAL A 42 -28.53 7.86 -26.71
C VAL A 42 -29.28 8.57 -25.58
N GLU A 43 -30.61 8.45 -25.58
CA GLU A 43 -31.48 8.87 -24.47
C GLU A 43 -31.12 8.07 -23.22
N ILE A 44 -30.76 8.78 -22.15
CA ILE A 44 -30.53 8.20 -20.83
C ILE A 44 -31.81 8.48 -20.03
N GLU A 45 -32.60 7.44 -19.78
CA GLU A 45 -33.77 7.52 -18.92
C GLU A 45 -33.35 7.87 -17.48
N THR A 46 -33.69 9.07 -17.06
CA THR A 46 -33.42 9.60 -15.72
C THR A 46 -34.32 8.90 -14.69
N THR A 47 -33.88 7.77 -14.14
CA THR A 47 -34.47 7.22 -12.91
C THR A 47 -33.95 8.03 -11.72
N VAL A 48 -34.71 9.06 -11.36
CA VAL A 48 -34.44 9.94 -10.22
C VAL A 48 -34.58 9.11 -8.92
N GLN A 49 -33.46 8.81 -8.28
CA GLN A 49 -33.46 8.34 -6.89
C GLN A 49 -33.92 9.51 -6.01
N SER A 50 -35.20 9.51 -5.67
CA SER A 50 -35.77 10.45 -4.72
C SER A 50 -35.38 10.05 -3.31
N GLU A 51 -34.60 10.93 -2.67
CA GLU A 51 -34.33 11.06 -1.24
C GLU A 51 -33.01 10.46 -0.72
N LEU A 52 -32.02 11.36 -0.61
CA LEU A 52 -30.77 11.17 0.11
C LEU A 52 -31.00 11.21 1.63
N PRO A 53 -30.19 10.46 2.41
CA PRO A 53 -30.33 10.36 3.86
C PRO A 53 -30.16 11.74 4.53
N LYS A 54 -31.18 12.16 5.29
CA LYS A 54 -31.18 13.40 6.10
C LYS A 54 -30.31 13.19 7.35
N ILE A 55 -29.01 13.25 7.17
CA ILE A 55 -28.07 13.32 8.29
C ILE A 55 -28.28 14.71 8.93
N LYS A 56 -28.50 14.75 10.26
CA LYS A 56 -28.51 16.01 11.03
C LYS A 56 -27.09 16.59 11.03
N ASN A 57 -26.73 17.25 9.94
CA ASN A 57 -25.49 17.99 9.83
C ASN A 57 -25.73 19.38 10.43
N ASN A 58 -24.86 19.82 11.34
CA ASN A 58 -24.77 21.23 11.76
C ASN A 58 -24.26 22.06 10.58
N TRP A 59 -25.09 22.21 9.55
CA TRP A 59 -24.77 22.90 8.31
C TRP A 59 -24.92 24.41 8.52
N ASP A 60 -23.80 25.13 8.46
CA ASP A 60 -23.72 26.60 8.58
C ASP A 60 -23.58 27.28 7.19
N GLY A 61 -23.76 26.52 6.12
CA GLY A 61 -23.60 27.00 4.75
C GLY A 61 -24.89 27.54 4.14
N PRO A 62 -24.83 28.06 2.89
CA PRO A 62 -26.01 28.49 2.16
C PRO A 62 -27.03 27.35 2.00
N ILE A 63 -28.30 27.73 1.99
CA ILE A 63 -29.44 26.80 1.91
C ILE A 63 -30.22 27.14 0.64
N THR A 64 -30.70 26.12 -0.06
CA THR A 64 -31.59 26.31 -1.20
C THR A 64 -32.96 26.84 -0.75
N PRO A 65 -33.78 27.43 -1.64
CA PRO A 65 -35.14 27.88 -1.30
C PRO A 65 -36.05 26.77 -0.75
N LYS A 66 -35.71 25.50 -0.98
CA LYS A 66 -36.43 24.32 -0.46
C LYS A 66 -35.94 23.87 0.93
N GLY A 67 -35.00 24.58 1.55
CA GLY A 67 -34.47 24.25 2.87
C GLY A 67 -33.36 23.19 2.85
N GLU A 68 -32.84 22.83 1.67
CA GLU A 68 -31.78 21.83 1.54
C GLU A 68 -30.39 22.48 1.58
N PRO A 69 -29.42 21.92 2.33
CA PRO A 69 -28.03 22.37 2.33
C PRO A 69 -27.43 22.44 0.92
N PHE A 70 -26.93 23.61 0.52
CA PHE A 70 -26.29 23.78 -0.78
C PHE A 70 -24.82 23.37 -0.73
N HIS A 71 -24.50 22.19 -1.28
CA HIS A 71 -23.14 21.70 -1.35
C HIS A 71 -22.41 22.37 -2.52
N ASP A 72 -21.56 23.36 -2.23
CA ASP A 72 -20.71 23.97 -3.25
C ASP A 72 -19.62 22.98 -3.70
N LEU A 73 -19.79 22.42 -4.90
CA LEU A 73 -18.85 21.47 -5.51
C LEU A 73 -17.54 22.14 -5.96
N GLY A 74 -17.47 23.47 -5.99
CA GLY A 74 -16.27 24.23 -6.33
C GLY A 74 -15.26 24.32 -5.19
N LEU A 75 -15.70 24.09 -3.96
CA LEU A 75 -14.83 24.06 -2.80
C LEU A 75 -14.22 22.67 -2.65
N LYS A 76 -12.90 22.57 -2.83
CA LYS A 76 -12.13 21.41 -2.37
C LYS A 76 -12.19 21.39 -0.85
N VAL A 77 -13.24 20.78 -0.29
CA VAL A 77 -13.26 20.42 1.11
C VAL A 77 -12.12 19.43 1.28
N ASN A 78 -11.03 19.86 1.90
CA ASN A 78 -9.94 18.96 2.28
C ASN A 78 -10.55 17.96 3.24
N SER A 79 -10.98 16.82 2.71
CA SER A 79 -11.48 15.70 3.48
C SER A 79 -10.43 15.38 4.54
N THR A 80 -10.72 15.73 5.79
CA THR A 80 -9.88 15.42 6.95
C THR A 80 -9.94 13.94 7.31
N ASN A 81 -10.53 13.10 6.43
CA ASN A 81 -10.36 11.65 6.47
C ASN A 81 -8.87 11.35 6.32
N LYS A 82 -8.16 11.41 7.46
CA LYS A 82 -6.85 10.83 7.63
C LYS A 82 -7.06 9.35 7.37
N ILE A 83 -6.73 8.93 6.16
CA ILE A 83 -6.54 7.53 5.83
C ILE A 83 -5.66 6.97 6.96
N PRO A 84 -6.08 5.90 7.65
CA PRO A 84 -5.29 5.35 8.73
C PRO A 84 -3.89 5.06 8.18
N SER A 85 -2.88 5.72 8.74
CA SER A 85 -1.48 5.54 8.32
C SER A 85 -0.91 4.21 8.77
N ASN A 86 -1.68 3.46 9.56
CA ASN A 86 -1.29 2.20 10.16
C ASN A 86 -1.10 1.15 9.07
N ALA A 87 0.12 0.66 8.94
CA ALA A 87 0.50 -0.36 7.98
C ALA A 87 1.15 -1.56 8.67
N LEU A 88 1.04 -2.72 8.04
CA LEU A 88 1.89 -3.87 8.34
C LEU A 88 3.20 -3.71 7.56
N ARG A 89 4.33 -3.77 8.25
CA ARG A 89 5.66 -3.60 7.65
C ARG A 89 6.50 -4.83 7.88
N TYR A 90 7.04 -5.36 6.80
CA TYR A 90 8.03 -6.43 6.85
C TYR A 90 9.44 -5.83 6.84
N VAL A 91 10.29 -6.27 7.76
CA VAL A 91 11.65 -5.76 7.94
C VAL A 91 12.61 -6.92 7.99
N THR A 92 13.64 -6.86 7.15
CA THR A 92 14.78 -7.77 7.19
C THR A 92 16.04 -7.01 7.60
N PRO A 93 17.04 -7.71 8.18
CA PRO A 93 18.37 -7.17 8.37
C PRO A 93 18.96 -6.65 7.06
N ASN A 94 19.64 -5.50 7.13
CA ASN A 94 20.33 -4.93 5.99
C ASN A 94 21.58 -5.74 5.60
N SER A 95 22.30 -5.32 4.57
CA SER A 95 23.54 -5.99 4.11
C SER A 95 24.63 -6.11 5.19
N MET A 96 24.57 -5.29 6.24
CA MET A 96 25.48 -5.36 7.40
C MET A 96 24.93 -6.22 8.55
N ASN A 97 23.85 -6.98 8.32
CA ASN A 97 23.15 -7.79 9.31
C ASN A 97 22.59 -6.99 10.50
N ARG A 98 22.18 -5.74 10.26
CA ARG A 98 21.61 -4.85 11.29
C ARG A 98 20.17 -4.50 10.97
N LEU A 99 19.37 -4.36 12.01
CA LEU A 99 18.00 -3.89 11.91
C LEU A 99 17.96 -2.35 11.97
N PRO A 100 17.08 -1.70 11.19
CA PRO A 100 16.87 -0.25 11.25
C PRO A 100 15.98 0.13 12.45
N ILE A 101 16.55 0.01 13.67
CA ILE A 101 15.82 0.19 14.95
C ILE A 101 15.09 1.54 15.02
N ASP A 102 15.73 2.64 14.64
CA ASP A 102 15.15 3.98 14.73
C ASP A 102 13.92 4.15 13.83
N SER A 103 14.01 3.64 12.60
CA SER A 103 12.90 3.67 11.65
C SER A 103 11.73 2.80 12.12
N MET A 104 12.02 1.61 12.63
CA MET A 104 10.99 0.74 13.22
C MET A 104 10.33 1.40 14.43
N SER A 105 11.11 2.01 15.32
CA SER A 105 10.64 2.71 16.51
C SER A 105 9.64 3.83 16.17
N SER A 106 9.98 4.67 15.19
CA SER A 106 9.09 5.74 14.72
C SER A 106 7.76 5.21 14.18
N ARG A 107 7.81 4.10 13.42
CA ARG A 107 6.62 3.48 12.82
C ARG A 107 5.75 2.75 13.83
N LEU A 108 6.35 2.01 14.76
CA LEU A 108 5.64 1.41 15.88
C LEU A 108 4.91 2.49 16.71
N PHE A 109 5.54 3.64 16.93
CA PHE A 109 4.91 4.76 17.63
C PHE A 109 3.72 5.38 16.86
N GLN A 110 3.77 5.37 15.52
CA GLN A 110 2.69 5.83 14.65
C GLN A 110 1.48 4.88 14.63
N GLY A 111 1.64 3.64 15.12
CA GLY A 111 0.57 2.63 15.13
C GLY A 111 0.75 1.51 14.10
N ASP A 112 1.92 1.43 13.45
CA ASP A 112 2.22 0.36 12.50
C ASP A 112 2.58 -0.94 13.21
N VAL A 113 2.24 -2.07 12.59
CA VAL A 113 2.69 -3.40 13.02
C VAL A 113 3.95 -3.75 12.24
N VAL A 114 5.00 -4.18 12.94
CA VAL A 114 6.27 -4.55 12.31
C VAL A 114 6.51 -6.05 12.48
N VAL A 115 6.75 -6.73 11.37
CA VAL A 115 7.21 -8.11 11.32
C VAL A 115 8.68 -8.11 10.92
N VAL A 116 9.53 -8.61 11.80
CA VAL A 116 10.97 -8.71 11.60
C VAL A 116 11.34 -10.14 11.23
N ASP A 117 11.98 -10.33 10.09
CA ASP A 117 12.48 -11.63 9.65
C ASP A 117 14.01 -11.72 9.75
N LEU A 118 14.46 -12.55 10.69
CA LEU A 118 15.86 -12.94 10.90
C LEU A 118 16.21 -14.26 10.21
N SER A 119 15.27 -14.89 9.50
CA SER A 119 15.49 -16.18 8.83
C SER A 119 16.58 -16.10 7.79
N VAL A 120 16.78 -14.94 7.16
CA VAL A 120 17.86 -14.69 6.19
C VAL A 120 19.28 -14.93 6.77
N MET A 121 19.44 -14.93 8.09
CA MET A 121 20.73 -15.09 8.77
C MET A 121 20.94 -16.50 9.36
N VAL A 122 20.42 -17.57 8.74
CA VAL A 122 20.37 -18.94 9.29
C VAL A 122 21.65 -19.38 10.00
N HIS A 123 22.81 -19.11 9.42
CA HIS A 123 24.12 -19.57 9.91
C HIS A 123 24.80 -18.60 10.89
N MET A 124 24.27 -17.39 11.08
CA MET A 124 24.88 -16.33 11.87
C MET A 124 24.17 -16.16 13.22
N GLU A 125 24.31 -17.14 14.10
CA GLU A 125 23.61 -17.16 15.40
C GLU A 125 24.00 -15.99 16.30
N SER A 126 25.28 -15.60 16.32
CA SER A 126 25.74 -14.44 17.09
C SER A 126 25.07 -13.14 16.61
N GLN A 127 24.91 -12.97 15.30
CA GLN A 127 24.29 -11.78 14.72
C GLN A 127 22.77 -11.78 14.92
N LYS A 128 22.13 -12.95 14.85
CA LYS A 128 20.71 -13.12 15.25
C LYS A 128 20.50 -12.70 16.70
N ARG A 129 21.36 -13.17 17.62
CA ARG A 129 21.31 -12.78 19.03
C ARG A 129 21.50 -11.27 19.23
N ALA A 130 22.42 -10.65 18.49
CA ALA A 130 22.61 -9.21 18.52
C ALA A 130 21.34 -8.45 18.08
N CYS A 131 20.73 -8.87 16.96
CA CYS A 131 19.46 -8.29 16.49
C CYS A 131 18.33 -8.46 17.51
N ARG A 132 18.19 -9.65 18.10
CA ARG A 132 17.21 -9.91 19.17
C ARG A 132 17.46 -9.03 20.39
N GLN A 133 18.72 -8.82 20.77
CA GLN A 133 19.07 -7.96 21.89
C GLN A 133 18.71 -6.49 21.61
N SER A 134 18.97 -5.99 20.40
CA SER A 134 18.55 -4.64 19.99
C SER A 134 17.02 -4.49 20.00
N LEU A 135 16.28 -5.51 19.53
CA LEU A 135 14.82 -5.51 19.61
C LEU A 135 14.33 -5.53 21.07
N LYS A 136 14.95 -6.34 21.94
CA LYS A 136 14.61 -6.41 23.37
C LYS A 136 14.86 -5.08 24.07
N GLN A 137 15.94 -4.38 23.71
CA GLN A 137 16.22 -3.04 24.18
C GLN A 137 15.12 -2.07 23.74
N LEU A 138 14.78 -2.03 22.44
CA LEU A 138 13.69 -1.21 21.91
C LEU A 138 12.35 -1.50 22.62
N SER A 139 12.04 -2.78 22.82
CA SER A 139 10.86 -3.25 23.53
C SER A 139 10.81 -2.74 24.96
N SER A 140 11.94 -2.78 25.67
CA SER A 140 12.05 -2.34 27.06
C SER A 140 11.93 -0.81 27.17
N GLU A 141 12.53 -0.07 26.24
CA GLU A 141 12.47 1.39 26.19
C GLU A 141 11.06 1.93 25.87
N ARG A 142 10.31 1.22 25.01
CA ARG A 142 8.99 1.66 24.54
C ARG A 142 7.81 0.92 25.18
N GLY A 143 8.07 -0.11 25.99
CA GLY A 143 7.04 -0.98 26.56
C GLY A 143 6.26 -1.80 25.53
N ILE A 144 6.88 -2.10 24.38
CA ILE A 144 6.23 -2.81 23.27
C ILE A 144 6.52 -4.31 23.42
N PRO A 145 5.52 -5.20 23.47
CA PRO A 145 5.76 -6.63 23.53
C PRO A 145 6.31 -7.15 22.18
N ILE A 146 7.13 -8.19 22.23
CA ILE A 146 7.62 -8.90 21.05
C ILE A 146 7.06 -10.31 21.10
N TRP A 147 6.47 -10.77 19.99
CA TRP A 147 6.01 -12.14 19.85
C TRP A 147 6.82 -12.86 18.79
N SER A 148 7.15 -14.12 19.03
CA SER A 148 7.62 -14.99 17.96
C SER A 148 6.44 -15.56 17.19
N LEU A 149 6.54 -15.55 15.86
CA LEU A 149 5.60 -16.17 14.94
C LEU A 149 6.08 -17.57 14.51
N ASP A 150 7.29 -17.96 14.88
CA ASP A 150 7.87 -19.26 14.56
C ASP A 150 8.52 -19.92 15.79
N GLN A 151 8.77 -21.23 15.70
CA GLN A 151 9.41 -21.99 16.79
C GLN A 151 10.89 -21.64 16.99
N LYS A 152 11.55 -21.02 15.99
CA LYS A 152 12.98 -20.74 16.01
C LYS A 152 13.30 -19.30 16.42
N ASP A 153 12.30 -18.52 16.82
CA ASP A 153 12.41 -17.09 17.15
C ASP A 153 13.10 -16.28 16.03
N SER A 154 12.88 -16.66 14.78
CA SER A 154 13.46 -16.01 13.60
C SER A 154 12.47 -15.05 12.96
N LEU A 155 11.17 -15.25 13.14
CA LEU A 155 10.13 -14.36 12.64
C LEU A 155 9.43 -13.72 13.84
N LEU A 156 9.64 -12.41 14.03
CA LEU A 156 9.19 -11.70 15.22
C LEU A 156 8.14 -10.65 14.83
N LEU A 157 7.13 -10.46 15.67
CA LEU A 157 6.08 -9.47 15.49
C LEU A 157 6.09 -8.47 16.64
N LEU A 158 6.04 -7.19 16.28
CA LEU A 158 5.97 -6.05 17.18
C LEU A 158 4.71 -5.24 16.86
N PRO A 159 3.76 -5.09 17.80
CA PRO A 159 2.57 -4.28 17.59
C PRO A 159 2.91 -2.80 17.71
N GLY A 160 2.25 -2.00 16.89
CA GLY A 160 2.26 -0.55 17.05
C GLY A 160 1.46 -0.09 18.26
N LYS A 161 1.60 1.20 18.58
CA LYS A 161 0.78 1.86 19.58
C LYS A 161 -0.72 1.67 19.25
N ASN A 162 -1.54 1.38 20.26
CA ASN A 162 -2.98 1.14 20.13
C ASN A 162 -3.36 -0.09 19.28
N ILE A 163 -2.42 -1.01 19.01
CA ILE A 163 -2.73 -2.31 18.39
C ILE A 163 -2.79 -3.40 19.46
N LEU A 164 -3.91 -4.11 19.51
CA LEU A 164 -4.10 -5.31 20.32
C LEU A 164 -4.04 -6.53 19.42
N ILE A 165 -3.33 -7.57 19.86
CA ILE A 165 -3.23 -8.84 19.12
C ILE A 165 -3.86 -9.94 19.96
N ASP A 166 -4.89 -10.55 19.39
CA ASP A 166 -5.50 -11.76 19.95
C ASP A 166 -4.59 -12.96 19.69
N ARG A 167 -4.38 -13.75 20.74
CA ARG A 167 -3.52 -14.96 20.73
C ARG A 167 -4.34 -16.24 20.89
N SER A 168 -5.65 -16.13 21.02
CA SER A 168 -6.52 -17.26 21.35
C SER A 168 -6.89 -18.12 20.13
N LYS A 169 -6.76 -17.59 18.90
CA LYS A 169 -7.09 -18.31 17.66
C LYS A 169 -5.92 -18.23 16.67
N TYR A 170 -5.26 -19.36 16.43
CA TYR A 170 -4.16 -19.49 15.47
C TYR A 170 -4.26 -20.73 14.58
N ASP A 171 -5.31 -21.53 14.74
CA ASP A 171 -5.57 -22.71 13.90
C ASP A 171 -6.43 -22.29 12.70
N LEU A 172 -5.95 -22.57 11.48
CA LEU A 172 -6.79 -22.50 10.29
C LEU A 172 -7.64 -23.77 10.26
N ILE A 173 -8.90 -23.65 10.67
CA ILE A 173 -9.92 -24.69 10.48
C ILE A 173 -10.27 -24.77 9.00
#